data_AF-A0A260UZ01-F1
#
_entry.id   AF-A0A260UZ01-F1
#
_cell.length_a   1.000
_cell.length_b   1.000
_cell.length_c   1.000
_cell.angle_alpha   90.00
_cell.angle_beta   90.00
_cell.angle_gamma   90.00
#
_symmetry.space_group_name_H-M   'P 1'
#
loop_
_entity.id
_entity.type
_entity.pdbx_description
1 polymer ?
#
loop_
_entity_poly.entity_id
_entity_poly.type
_entity_poly.pdbx_seq_one_letter_code
_entity_poly.pdbx_strand_id
1 'polypeptide(L)'
;MSVRTSRPPTRLTETTTARQVQDIDARTGDLGATKTASKRSPWNRKNPYRAQILSNRRLSGPTSAKEVRHFSLALGESGIAYEAGDGFGVKPVNDAALVSAVIERLGVPADTAVHTKSGEITLADALTTDYEIGIPPMDLIEAVAERAGDAELDHVLQNGDRASFDAWTWGRDVVDVLDLDRSGAFDPAEFLGLLRPLQHRVYSISSSPIAHEGTVHLTVSTVRYRSAERDRGGVCSTYLADRVEDGQQAGVFLSANKSFRLPPDDTPIIMIGPGTGVAPFRAFLHERHARGAAGENWLFFGDQHRTSDFLYEDELTEFERSGLLTRLDLAFSRDQHEKIYVQHRMCEAGKQLYGWLEAGAHLYVCGDATRMAKGVDEALHEIVAEHGGRSPDAAEDYVNDLKQSKRYLRDVY
;
A
#
# COMPACT_ATOMS: atom_id res chain seq x y z
N MET A 1 -65.53 27.53 2.62
CA MET A 1 -66.68 27.98 3.45
C MET A 1 -67.26 26.73 4.10
N SER A 2 -67.42 26.54 5.40
CA SER A 2 -67.35 27.43 6.55
C SER A 2 -66.75 26.68 7.74
N VAL A 3 -66.02 27.44 8.55
CA VAL A 3 -65.42 27.11 9.85
C VAL A 3 -66.50 27.17 10.94
N ARG A 4 -66.31 26.42 12.05
CA ARG A 4 -66.51 26.85 13.47
C ARG A 4 -66.16 25.67 14.39
N THR A 5 -64.96 25.59 14.95
CA THR A 5 -64.45 26.20 16.21
C THR A 5 -65.01 25.60 17.50
N SER A 6 -64.14 24.97 18.29
CA SER A 6 -63.92 25.34 19.71
C SER A 6 -62.59 24.75 20.20
N ARG A 7 -61.91 25.49 21.08
CA ARG A 7 -60.54 25.30 21.59
C ARG A 7 -60.61 25.09 23.14
N PRO A 8 -59.50 24.80 23.85
CA PRO A 8 -59.34 23.75 24.87
C PRO A 8 -59.34 24.31 26.32
N PRO A 9 -58.85 23.60 27.38
CA PRO A 9 -57.40 23.63 27.68
C PRO A 9 -56.78 22.44 28.52
N THR A 10 -55.43 22.45 28.57
CA THR A 10 -54.50 22.08 29.68
C THR A 10 -54.24 20.63 30.16
N ARG A 11 -53.05 20.13 29.78
CA ARG A 11 -51.85 19.72 30.59
C ARG A 11 -51.93 18.76 31.80
N LEU A 12 -51.02 17.76 31.69
CA LEU A 12 -49.99 17.27 32.65
C LEU A 12 -50.15 15.87 33.28
N THR A 13 -49.04 15.11 33.19
CA THR A 13 -48.47 14.11 34.13
C THR A 13 -49.26 12.81 34.36
N GLU A 14 -48.72 11.60 34.55
CA GLU A 14 -47.37 11.07 34.81
C GLU A 14 -47.45 9.52 34.63
N THR A 15 -46.31 8.91 34.29
CA THR A 15 -45.74 7.61 34.72
C THR A 15 -46.66 6.48 35.24
N THR A 16 -46.55 5.24 34.71
CA THR A 16 -46.44 3.97 35.50
C THR A 16 -46.07 2.76 34.62
N THR A 17 -44.90 2.20 34.93
CA THR A 17 -44.42 0.80 35.00
C THR A 17 -45.32 -0.37 34.54
N ALA A 18 -44.75 -1.30 33.75
CA ALA A 18 -45.18 -2.70 33.64
C ALA A 18 -43.91 -3.59 33.53
N ARG A 19 -43.50 -4.27 34.62
CA ARG A 19 -43.84 -5.64 35.05
C ARG A 19 -43.27 -6.77 34.18
N GLN A 20 -42.35 -7.51 34.81
CA GLN A 20 -41.82 -8.83 34.45
C GLN A 20 -42.92 -9.85 34.19
N VAL A 21 -42.65 -10.75 33.24
CA VAL A 21 -43.06 -12.15 33.31
C VAL A 21 -41.81 -13.00 33.10
N GLN A 22 -41.46 -13.78 34.12
CA GLN A 22 -40.53 -14.90 34.04
C GLN A 22 -41.32 -16.11 33.54
N ASP A 23 -40.76 -16.88 32.61
CA ASP A 23 -41.08 -18.29 32.45
C ASP A 23 -39.80 -19.11 32.38
N ILE A 24 -39.87 -20.27 33.01
CA ILE A 24 -38.77 -21.11 33.50
C ILE A 24 -38.36 -22.16 32.45
N ASP A 25 -37.04 -22.34 32.34
CA ASP A 25 -36.24 -23.46 31.84
C ASP A 25 -36.92 -24.63 31.12
N ALA A 26 -36.45 -24.88 29.89
CA ALA A 26 -36.19 -26.24 29.40
C ALA A 26 -34.85 -26.27 28.65
N ARG A 27 -33.81 -26.76 29.34
CA ARG A 27 -32.50 -27.06 28.77
C ARG A 27 -32.57 -28.33 27.92
N THR A 28 -32.03 -28.28 26.71
CA THR A 28 -31.23 -29.37 26.11
C THR A 28 -30.28 -28.73 25.10
N GLY A 29 -29.02 -29.18 25.13
CA GLY A 29 -27.86 -28.36 24.80
C GLY A 29 -27.61 -28.13 23.32
N ASP A 30 -27.32 -26.87 23.00
CA ASP A 30 -26.58 -26.47 21.81
C ASP A 30 -25.15 -26.16 22.25
N LEU A 31 -24.17 -26.89 21.70
CA LEU A 31 -22.74 -26.61 21.86
C LEU A 31 -22.42 -25.37 21.00
N GLY A 32 -22.86 -24.22 21.50
CA GLY A 32 -22.56 -22.92 20.93
C GLY A 32 -21.06 -22.67 20.98
N ALA A 33 -20.41 -22.80 19.81
CA ALA A 33 -19.10 -22.20 19.59
C ALA A 33 -19.22 -20.70 19.88
N THR A 34 -18.68 -20.28 21.03
CA THR A 34 -18.55 -18.88 21.38
C THR A 34 -17.70 -18.18 20.33
N LYS A 35 -18.34 -17.44 19.43
CA LYS A 35 -17.69 -16.40 18.62
C LYS A 35 -17.14 -15.37 19.59
N THR A 36 -15.89 -15.52 20.00
CA THR A 36 -15.12 -14.44 20.61
C THR A 36 -15.07 -13.30 19.61
N ALA A 37 -15.81 -12.23 19.89
CA ALA A 37 -15.71 -11.00 19.13
C ALA A 37 -14.25 -10.51 19.22
N SER A 38 -13.52 -10.65 18.12
CA SER A 38 -12.16 -10.14 18.00
C SER A 38 -12.18 -8.64 18.32
N LYS A 39 -11.59 -8.26 19.46
CA LYS A 39 -11.36 -6.86 19.80
C LYS A 39 -10.47 -6.30 18.71
N ARG A 40 -10.94 -5.30 17.97
CA ARG A 40 -10.11 -4.58 17.00
C ARG A 40 -8.81 -4.14 17.69
N SER A 41 -7.68 -4.43 17.07
CA SER A 41 -6.36 -4.00 17.53
C SER A 41 -6.39 -2.52 17.92
N PRO A 42 -5.84 -2.12 19.09
CA PRO A 42 -5.78 -0.72 19.48
C PRO A 42 -4.84 0.10 18.59
N TRP A 43 -3.99 -0.57 17.80
CA TRP A 43 -2.98 0.01 16.95
C TRP A 43 -3.58 0.52 15.65
N ASN A 44 -3.31 1.77 15.32
CA ASN A 44 -3.85 2.44 14.14
C ASN A 44 -2.91 3.57 13.70
N ARG A 45 -3.23 4.25 12.61
CA ARG A 45 -2.43 5.36 12.07
C ARG A 45 -2.04 6.44 13.10
N LYS A 46 -2.90 6.73 14.08
CA LYS A 46 -2.64 7.73 15.13
C LYS A 46 -1.88 7.15 16.33
N ASN A 47 -1.98 5.85 16.55
CA ASN A 47 -1.31 5.11 17.61
C ASN A 47 -0.65 3.86 17.02
N PRO A 48 0.47 4.01 16.29
CA PRO A 48 1.13 2.86 15.66
C PRO A 48 1.81 1.99 16.71
N TYR A 49 1.76 0.67 16.52
CA TYR A 49 2.57 -0.27 17.28
C TYR A 49 4.04 -0.09 16.94
N ARG A 50 4.95 -0.24 17.91
CA ARG A 50 6.38 -0.17 17.66
C ARG A 50 6.93 -1.58 17.46
N ALA A 51 7.05 -1.99 16.20
CA ALA A 51 7.53 -3.31 15.83
C ALA A 51 9.04 -3.31 15.59
N GLN A 52 9.74 -4.29 16.16
CA GLN A 52 11.15 -4.53 15.87
C GLN A 52 11.29 -5.14 14.47
N ILE A 53 12.25 -4.65 13.67
CA ILE A 53 12.65 -5.32 12.43
C ILE A 53 13.58 -6.48 12.78
N LEU A 54 13.17 -7.70 12.42
CA LEU A 54 13.91 -8.94 12.68
C LEU A 54 14.83 -9.31 11.51
N SER A 55 14.44 -8.95 10.29
CA SER A 55 15.25 -9.14 9.09
C SER A 55 15.09 -7.97 8.15
N ASN A 56 16.19 -7.56 7.54
CA ASN A 56 16.25 -6.61 6.43
C ASN A 56 17.22 -7.19 5.39
N ARG A 57 16.69 -7.90 4.39
CA ARG A 57 17.48 -8.64 3.41
C ARG A 57 17.22 -8.11 2.00
N ARG A 58 18.27 -7.76 1.28
CA ARG A 58 18.17 -7.42 -0.15
C ARG A 58 17.79 -8.67 -0.96
N LEU A 59 16.73 -8.55 -1.75
CA LEU A 59 16.23 -9.56 -2.68
C LEU A 59 16.78 -9.36 -4.09
N SER A 60 16.89 -8.10 -4.54
CA SER A 60 17.47 -7.82 -5.85
C SER A 60 18.97 -8.06 -5.85
N GLY A 61 19.49 -8.65 -6.93
CA GLY A 61 20.90 -8.92 -7.13
C GLY A 61 21.74 -7.64 -7.22
N PRO A 62 23.08 -7.76 -7.10
CA PRO A 62 23.99 -6.62 -7.03
C PRO A 62 23.99 -5.75 -8.29
N THR A 63 23.67 -6.33 -9.46
CA THR A 63 23.60 -5.64 -10.75
C THR A 63 22.21 -5.08 -11.08
N SER A 64 21.23 -5.28 -10.20
CA SER A 64 19.89 -4.70 -10.41
C SER A 64 19.95 -3.18 -10.34
N ALA A 65 19.18 -2.52 -11.22
CA ALA A 65 18.94 -1.08 -11.16
C ALA A 65 18.02 -0.66 -10.00
N LYS A 66 17.51 -1.63 -9.24
CA LYS A 66 16.58 -1.45 -8.12
C LYS A 66 17.15 -2.09 -6.86
N GLU A 67 16.68 -1.62 -5.73
CA GLU A 67 16.96 -2.21 -4.43
C GLU A 67 15.67 -2.71 -3.80
N VAL A 68 15.31 -3.95 -4.08
CA VAL A 68 14.14 -4.58 -3.48
C VAL A 68 14.58 -5.35 -2.24
N ARG A 69 13.89 -5.14 -1.11
CA ARG A 69 14.21 -5.73 0.18
C ARG A 69 13.02 -6.50 0.74
N HIS A 70 13.36 -7.59 1.43
CA HIS A 70 12.47 -8.34 2.30
C HIS A 70 12.66 -7.88 3.74
N PHE A 71 11.56 -7.49 4.37
CA PHE A 71 11.53 -7.17 5.79
C PHE A 71 10.69 -8.21 6.53
N SER A 72 11.13 -8.62 7.72
CA SER A 72 10.28 -9.29 8.70
C SER A 72 10.22 -8.45 9.98
N LEU A 73 9.02 -8.26 10.52
CA LEU A 73 8.79 -7.44 11.71
C LEU A 73 8.11 -8.28 12.78
N ALA A 74 8.57 -8.12 14.03
CA ALA A 74 7.97 -8.78 15.18
C ALA A 74 6.62 -8.15 15.53
N LEU A 75 5.58 -8.97 15.65
CA LEU A 75 4.28 -8.55 16.17
C LEU A 75 4.22 -8.61 17.70
N GLY A 76 5.06 -9.42 18.35
CA GLY A 76 5.15 -9.53 19.81
C GLY A 76 3.78 -9.65 20.48
N GLU A 77 3.59 -8.93 21.59
CA GLU A 77 2.31 -8.87 22.33
C GLU A 77 1.33 -7.83 21.75
N SER A 78 1.51 -7.38 20.51
CA SER A 78 0.65 -6.33 19.92
C SER A 78 -0.82 -6.75 19.82
N GLY A 79 -1.11 -8.05 19.72
CA GLY A 79 -2.45 -8.54 19.40
C GLY A 79 -2.92 -8.15 17.99
N ILE A 80 -2.01 -7.73 17.10
CA ILE A 80 -2.32 -7.51 15.69
C ILE A 80 -2.54 -8.88 15.04
N ALA A 81 -3.77 -9.13 14.59
CA ALA A 81 -4.12 -10.25 13.74
C ALA A 81 -4.37 -9.74 12.32
N TYR A 82 -3.81 -10.40 11.31
CA TYR A 82 -3.94 -10.03 9.91
C TYR A 82 -4.29 -11.27 9.08
N GLU A 83 -4.75 -11.06 7.84
CA GLU A 83 -4.98 -12.12 6.87
C GLU A 83 -4.11 -11.91 5.63
N ALA A 84 -3.78 -12.99 4.93
CA ALA A 84 -3.10 -12.89 3.65
C ALA A 84 -3.92 -12.02 2.67
N GLY A 85 -3.26 -11.02 2.06
CA GLY A 85 -3.90 -10.00 1.22
C GLY A 85 -4.17 -8.67 1.92
N ASP A 86 -3.96 -8.58 3.24
CA ASP A 86 -3.93 -7.29 3.95
C ASP A 86 -2.68 -6.46 3.59
N GLY A 87 -2.79 -5.15 3.81
CA GLY A 87 -1.66 -4.23 3.81
C GLY A 87 -1.16 -3.94 5.23
N PHE A 88 0.07 -3.45 5.32
CA PHE A 88 0.69 -3.02 6.56
C PHE A 88 1.16 -1.57 6.42
N GLY A 89 0.59 -0.69 7.23
CA GLY A 89 0.97 0.72 7.28
C GLY A 89 2.25 0.90 8.07
N VAL A 90 3.22 1.61 7.51
CA VAL A 90 4.46 2.01 8.16
C VAL A 90 4.48 3.53 8.28
N LYS A 91 4.64 4.04 9.49
CA LYS A 91 4.84 5.46 9.80
C LYS A 91 6.35 5.73 9.79
N PRO A 92 6.87 6.45 8.77
CA PRO A 92 8.29 6.74 8.70
C PRO A 92 8.69 7.96 9.53
N VAL A 93 9.99 8.21 9.59
CA VAL A 93 10.57 9.51 9.94
C VAL A 93 11.44 10.01 8.79
N ASN A 94 11.59 11.32 8.69
CA ASN A 94 12.45 11.95 7.70
C ASN A 94 13.94 11.65 7.97
N ASP A 95 14.75 11.82 6.93
CA ASP A 95 16.20 11.73 7.05
C ASP A 95 16.73 12.90 7.89
N ALA A 96 17.55 12.60 8.90
CA ALA A 96 18.15 13.59 9.78
C ALA A 96 18.99 14.61 8.98
N ALA A 97 19.66 14.19 7.91
CA ALA A 97 20.44 15.10 7.06
C ALA A 97 19.54 16.13 6.35
N LEU A 98 18.37 15.69 5.84
CA LEU A 98 17.40 16.59 5.23
C LEU A 98 16.76 17.52 6.26
N VAL A 99 16.44 17.02 7.45
CA VAL A 99 15.95 17.86 8.56
C VAL A 99 16.97 18.94 8.92
N SER A 100 18.25 18.58 9.06
CA SER A 100 19.33 19.54 9.34
C SER A 100 19.45 20.59 8.23
N ALA A 101 19.39 20.19 6.95
CA ALA A 101 19.46 21.11 5.82
C ALA A 101 18.29 22.11 5.81
N VAL A 102 17.07 21.67 6.14
CA VAL A 102 15.91 22.58 6.27
C VAL A 102 16.13 23.57 7.41
N ILE A 103 16.58 23.11 8.59
CA ILE A 103 16.82 23.98 9.75
C ILE A 103 17.91 25.00 9.46
N GLU A 104 19.02 24.56 8.85
CA GLU A 104 20.11 25.44 8.42
C GLU A 104 19.60 26.51 7.45
N ARG A 105 18.76 26.11 6.50
CA ARG A 105 18.15 27.03 5.53
C ARG A 105 17.19 28.04 6.17
N LEU A 106 16.52 27.66 7.26
CA LEU A 106 15.69 28.57 8.06
C LEU A 106 16.54 29.49 8.98
N GLY A 107 17.81 29.16 9.22
CA GLY A 107 18.72 30.00 10.02
C GLY A 107 18.33 30.11 11.50
N VAL A 108 17.61 29.13 12.04
CA VAL A 108 17.16 29.11 13.45
C VAL A 108 17.74 27.89 14.20
N PRO A 109 17.83 27.95 15.54
CA PRO A 109 18.22 26.78 16.34
C PRO A 109 17.28 25.58 16.16
N ALA A 110 17.83 24.37 16.18
CA ALA A 110 17.06 23.13 16.02
C ALA A 110 16.04 22.90 17.15
N ASP A 111 16.33 23.41 18.35
CA ASP A 111 15.50 23.35 19.56
C ASP A 111 14.49 24.49 19.65
N THR A 112 14.34 25.31 18.60
CA THR A 112 13.30 26.35 18.52
C THR A 112 11.93 25.73 18.80
N ALA A 113 11.22 26.27 19.79
CA ALA A 113 9.90 25.80 20.17
C ALA A 113 8.87 26.16 19.10
N VAL A 114 8.12 25.15 18.64
CA VAL A 114 7.03 25.30 17.66
C VAL A 114 5.78 24.59 18.15
N HIS A 115 4.62 25.07 17.73
CA HIS A 115 3.34 24.48 18.06
C HIS A 115 2.82 23.65 16.89
N THR A 116 2.68 22.34 17.09
CA THR A 116 2.04 21.45 16.11
C THR A 116 0.69 20.95 16.63
N LYS A 117 0.00 20.13 15.83
CA LYS A 117 -1.23 19.44 16.29
C LYS A 117 -0.98 18.51 17.47
N SER A 118 0.27 18.13 17.71
CA SER A 118 0.71 17.22 18.78
C SER A 118 1.06 17.97 20.07
N GLY A 119 1.12 19.30 20.06
CA GLY A 119 1.53 20.15 21.17
C GLY A 119 2.77 20.99 20.85
N GLU A 120 3.36 21.58 21.89
CA GLU A 120 4.65 22.28 21.78
C GLU A 120 5.79 21.26 21.72
N ILE A 121 6.58 21.30 20.65
CA ILE A 121 7.75 20.43 20.42
C ILE A 121 8.89 21.25 19.79
N THR A 122 10.06 20.65 19.62
CA THR A 122 11.17 21.30 18.90
C THR A 122 10.90 21.30 17.39
N LEU A 123 11.45 22.29 16.68
CA LEU A 123 11.41 22.33 15.22
C LEU A 123 12.02 21.06 14.60
N ALA A 124 13.13 20.57 15.15
CA ALA A 124 13.74 19.32 14.71
C ALA A 124 12.80 18.12 14.84
N ASP A 125 12.11 17.96 15.96
CA ASP A 125 11.15 16.86 16.14
C ASP A 125 9.97 16.98 15.17
N ALA A 126 9.44 18.21 15.01
CA ALA A 126 8.34 18.47 14.07
C ALA A 126 8.70 18.08 12.64
N LEU A 127 9.87 18.50 12.15
CA LEU A 127 10.36 18.17 10.81
C LEU A 127 10.74 16.70 10.69
N THR A 128 11.11 16.03 11.78
CA THR A 128 11.45 14.61 11.77
C THR A 128 10.20 13.71 11.65
N THR A 129 9.11 14.02 12.37
CA THR A 129 7.99 13.09 12.54
C THR A 129 6.63 13.56 12.03
N ASP A 130 6.42 14.88 11.91
CA ASP A 130 5.08 15.45 11.74
C ASP A 130 4.82 15.95 10.32
N TYR A 131 5.86 16.39 9.59
CA TYR A 131 5.73 17.06 8.28
C TYR A 131 6.46 16.36 7.14
N GLU A 132 5.88 16.40 5.94
CA GLU A 132 6.50 15.93 4.70
C GLU A 132 7.46 17.01 4.17
N ILE A 133 8.75 16.68 4.12
CA ILE A 133 9.81 17.58 3.65
C ILE A 133 10.55 17.04 2.42
N GLY A 134 10.32 15.78 2.05
CA GLY A 134 10.93 15.16 0.87
C GLY A 134 10.22 15.51 -0.44
N ILE A 135 9.00 16.04 -0.37
CA ILE A 135 8.21 16.49 -1.53
C ILE A 135 7.65 17.88 -1.22
N PRO A 136 8.02 18.92 -1.99
CA PRO A 136 7.55 20.27 -1.73
C PRO A 136 6.04 20.37 -2.00
N PRO A 137 5.24 20.87 -1.04
CA PRO A 137 3.82 21.12 -1.24
C PRO A 137 3.58 22.39 -2.08
N MET A 138 2.41 22.49 -2.70
CA MET A 138 2.03 23.62 -3.55
C MET A 138 2.09 24.95 -2.80
N ASP A 139 1.52 24.99 -1.59
CA ASP A 139 1.48 26.20 -0.77
C ASP A 139 2.89 26.76 -0.48
N LEU A 140 3.89 25.90 -0.27
CA LEU A 140 5.29 26.32 -0.12
C LEU A 140 5.86 26.87 -1.43
N ILE A 141 5.59 26.19 -2.55
CA ILE A 141 6.09 26.60 -3.87
C ILE A 141 5.54 27.98 -4.25
N GLU A 142 4.25 28.23 -4.02
CA GLU A 142 3.61 29.54 -4.27
C GLU A 142 4.20 30.63 -3.36
N ALA A 143 4.30 30.37 -2.06
CA ALA A 143 4.87 31.32 -1.09
C ALA A 143 6.33 31.68 -1.42
N VAL A 144 7.12 30.74 -1.93
CA VAL A 144 8.49 31.01 -2.39
C VAL A 144 8.49 31.78 -3.70
N ALA A 145 7.63 31.45 -4.67
CA ALA A 145 7.56 32.17 -5.95
C ALA A 145 7.32 33.67 -5.76
N GLU A 146 6.40 34.04 -4.85
CA GLU A 146 6.10 35.44 -4.50
C GLU A 146 7.30 36.22 -3.96
N ARG A 147 8.28 35.53 -3.37
CA ARG A 147 9.46 36.13 -2.71
C ARG A 147 10.72 36.06 -3.58
N ALA A 148 10.89 34.98 -4.33
CA ALA A 148 12.12 34.65 -5.04
C ALA A 148 12.33 35.48 -6.32
N GLY A 149 11.24 35.84 -7.02
CA GLY A 149 11.32 36.44 -8.36
C GLY A 149 12.02 35.54 -9.38
N ASP A 150 11.84 34.22 -9.24
CA ASP A 150 12.46 33.22 -10.11
C ASP A 150 11.63 33.04 -11.40
N ALA A 151 12.19 33.48 -12.53
CA ALA A 151 11.48 33.52 -13.80
C ALA A 151 11.07 32.12 -14.33
N GLU A 152 11.83 31.08 -13.99
CA GLU A 152 11.48 29.70 -14.38
C GLU A 152 10.27 29.22 -13.60
N LEU A 153 10.30 29.35 -12.27
CA LEU A 153 9.19 29.00 -11.40
C LEU A 153 7.93 29.80 -11.73
N ASP A 154 8.05 31.12 -11.93
CA ASP A 154 6.92 31.98 -12.33
C ASP A 154 6.30 31.50 -13.64
N HIS A 155 7.12 31.13 -14.62
CA HIS A 155 6.63 30.61 -15.90
C HIS A 155 5.91 29.28 -15.72
N VAL A 156 6.47 28.36 -14.93
CA VAL A 156 5.87 27.05 -14.63
C VAL A 156 4.51 27.21 -13.93
N LEU A 157 4.38 28.14 -12.98
CA LEU A 157 3.13 28.37 -12.25
C LEU A 157 2.05 29.05 -13.10
N GLN A 158 2.42 30.01 -13.95
CA GLN A 158 1.47 30.81 -14.71
C GLN A 158 1.06 30.17 -16.04
N ASN A 159 1.98 29.44 -16.69
CA ASN A 159 1.83 28.98 -18.06
C ASN A 159 2.06 27.48 -18.24
N GLY A 160 2.59 26.80 -17.23
CA GLY A 160 2.89 25.37 -17.29
C GLY A 160 1.62 24.52 -17.32
N ASP A 161 1.61 23.52 -18.18
CA ASP A 161 0.65 22.42 -18.04
C ASP A 161 1.07 21.49 -16.88
N ARG A 162 0.21 20.51 -16.59
CA ARG A 162 0.47 19.56 -15.51
C ARG A 162 1.80 18.82 -15.70
N ALA A 163 2.15 18.47 -16.94
CA ALA A 163 3.38 17.77 -17.27
C ALA A 163 4.62 18.62 -17.00
N SER A 164 4.57 19.92 -17.33
CA SER A 164 5.65 20.87 -17.08
C SER A 164 5.87 21.08 -15.58
N PHE A 165 4.78 21.20 -14.80
CA PHE A 165 4.86 21.29 -13.35
C PHE A 165 5.42 20.00 -12.71
N ASP A 166 4.96 18.84 -13.16
CA ASP A 166 5.46 17.55 -12.69
C ASP A 166 6.95 17.37 -13.04
N ALA A 167 7.39 17.84 -14.21
CA ALA A 167 8.80 17.83 -14.60
C ALA A 167 9.67 18.77 -13.76
N TRP A 168 9.18 19.97 -13.45
CA TRP A 168 9.91 20.94 -12.62
C TRP A 168 10.01 20.47 -11.16
N THR A 169 8.94 19.91 -10.61
CA THR A 169 8.93 19.36 -9.24
C THR A 169 9.67 18.04 -9.12
N TRP A 170 9.90 17.32 -10.22
CA TRP A 170 10.56 16.04 -10.20
C TRP A 170 11.96 16.15 -9.59
N GLY A 171 12.17 15.34 -8.55
CA GLY A 171 13.46 15.26 -7.86
C GLY A 171 13.86 16.53 -7.09
N ARG A 172 12.92 17.42 -6.78
CA ARG A 172 13.09 18.51 -5.82
C ARG A 172 12.49 18.16 -4.46
N ASP A 173 13.13 18.58 -3.39
CA ASP A 173 12.62 18.57 -2.03
C ASP A 173 12.39 20.01 -1.53
N VAL A 174 11.99 20.14 -0.27
CA VAL A 174 11.70 21.45 0.34
C VAL A 174 12.92 22.37 0.37
N VAL A 175 14.13 21.84 0.52
CA VAL A 175 15.36 22.66 0.53
C VAL A 175 15.60 23.28 -0.83
N ASP A 176 15.43 22.50 -1.92
CA ASP A 176 15.62 23.03 -3.28
C ASP A 176 14.66 24.19 -3.60
N VAL A 177 13.44 24.14 -3.06
CA VAL A 177 12.45 25.21 -3.23
C VAL A 177 12.85 26.42 -2.39
N LEU A 178 13.20 26.22 -1.11
CA LEU A 178 13.67 27.30 -0.26
C LEU A 178 14.89 28.03 -0.85
N ASP A 179 15.83 27.32 -1.46
CA ASP A 179 17.05 27.90 -2.05
C ASP A 179 16.80 28.87 -3.21
N LEU A 180 15.59 28.92 -3.78
CA LEU A 180 15.21 29.92 -4.77
C LEU A 180 15.04 31.32 -4.16
N ASP A 181 14.54 31.41 -2.92
CA ASP A 181 14.33 32.69 -2.25
C ASP A 181 15.61 33.20 -1.58
N ARG A 182 16.20 34.30 -2.06
CA ARG A 182 17.39 34.91 -1.46
C ARG A 182 17.09 36.06 -0.49
N SER A 183 15.81 36.41 -0.30
CA SER A 183 15.40 37.60 0.44
C SER A 183 15.46 37.42 1.97
N GLY A 184 15.34 36.18 2.47
CA GLY A 184 15.42 35.88 3.90
C GLY A 184 14.90 34.47 4.23
N ALA A 185 14.99 34.09 5.50
CA ALA A 185 14.37 32.87 6.00
C ALA A 185 12.86 33.06 6.28
N PHE A 186 12.10 31.97 6.29
CA PHE A 186 10.73 31.97 6.79
C PHE A 186 10.73 31.95 8.32
N ASP A 187 9.70 32.54 8.94
CA ASP A 187 9.41 32.24 10.34
C ASP A 187 9.05 30.74 10.49
N PRO A 188 9.55 30.03 11.51
CA PRO A 188 9.30 28.60 11.64
C PRO A 188 7.82 28.21 11.72
N ALA A 189 6.97 29.01 12.38
CA ALA A 189 5.55 28.72 12.49
C ALA A 189 4.82 28.95 11.16
N GLU A 190 5.17 30.02 10.43
CA GLU A 190 4.70 30.28 9.07
C GLU A 190 5.08 29.13 8.14
N PHE A 191 6.37 28.74 8.14
CA PHE A 191 6.90 27.67 7.29
C PHE A 191 6.18 26.33 7.53
N LEU A 192 6.03 25.92 8.80
CA LEU A 192 5.29 24.69 9.14
C LEU A 192 3.82 24.76 8.71
N GLY A 193 3.23 25.95 8.64
CA GLY A 193 1.88 26.19 8.11
C GLY A 193 1.74 25.89 6.61
N LEU A 194 2.84 25.98 5.84
CA LEU A 194 2.88 25.68 4.40
C LEU A 194 3.13 24.18 4.12
N LEU A 195 3.54 23.42 5.13
CA LEU A 195 3.88 22.01 4.97
C LEU A 195 2.68 21.08 5.16
N ARG A 196 2.72 19.93 4.46
CA ARG A 196 1.74 18.86 4.64
C ARG A 196 2.16 17.89 5.74
N PRO A 197 1.22 17.23 6.44
CA PRO A 197 1.56 16.21 7.41
C PRO A 197 2.29 15.02 6.76
N LEU A 198 3.31 14.48 7.43
CA LEU A 198 4.03 13.29 7.00
C LEU A 198 3.08 12.08 6.91
N GLN A 199 3.00 11.46 5.74
CA GLN A 199 2.11 10.32 5.51
C GLN A 199 2.81 8.98 5.78
N HIS A 200 2.09 8.06 6.40
CA HIS A 200 2.42 6.64 6.39
C HIS A 200 2.35 6.09 4.96
N ARG A 201 3.06 5.00 4.69
CA ARG A 201 2.94 4.23 3.44
C ARG A 201 2.43 2.83 3.77
N VAL A 202 1.57 2.28 2.91
CA VAL A 202 1.02 0.93 3.06
C VAL A 202 1.77 0.01 2.10
N TYR A 203 2.20 -1.15 2.60
CA TYR A 203 2.83 -2.21 1.82
C TYR A 203 1.98 -3.47 1.91
N SER A 204 1.72 -4.15 0.80
CA SER A 204 1.03 -5.45 0.82
C SER A 204 1.85 -6.45 1.62
N ILE A 205 1.20 -7.17 2.54
CA ILE A 205 1.87 -8.16 3.39
C ILE A 205 2.33 -9.35 2.55
N SER A 206 3.57 -9.79 2.75
CA SER A 206 4.20 -10.90 2.02
C SER A 206 4.38 -12.19 2.82
N SER A 207 3.73 -12.30 3.98
CA SER A 207 3.69 -13.51 4.83
C SER A 207 2.27 -14.00 5.08
N SER A 208 2.12 -15.32 5.27
CA SER A 208 0.93 -15.93 5.87
C SER A 208 1.01 -15.87 7.39
N PRO A 209 -0.07 -15.49 8.12
CA PRO A 209 -0.09 -15.52 9.58
C PRO A 209 0.02 -16.95 10.15
N ILE A 210 -0.38 -17.98 9.40
CA ILE A 210 -0.26 -19.38 9.81
C ILE A 210 1.19 -19.86 9.66
N ALA A 211 1.82 -19.56 8.51
CA ALA A 211 3.19 -20.01 8.25
C ALA A 211 4.26 -19.17 8.97
N HIS A 212 3.93 -17.95 9.40
CA HIS A 212 4.87 -16.98 9.98
C HIS A 212 4.34 -16.40 11.30
N GLU A 213 3.98 -17.28 12.24
CA GLU A 213 3.43 -16.89 13.53
C GLU A 213 4.27 -15.82 14.23
N GLY A 214 3.61 -14.80 14.79
CA GLY A 214 4.27 -13.72 15.54
C GLY A 214 5.05 -12.71 14.68
N THR A 215 5.03 -12.84 13.36
CA THR A 215 5.74 -11.92 12.45
C THR A 215 4.87 -11.45 11.28
N VAL A 216 5.26 -10.33 10.68
CA VAL A 216 4.68 -9.81 9.43
C VAL A 216 5.81 -9.46 8.48
N HIS A 217 5.69 -9.88 7.22
CA HIS A 217 6.71 -9.67 6.21
C HIS A 217 6.26 -8.65 5.17
N LEU A 218 7.21 -7.86 4.65
CA LEU A 218 6.99 -6.87 3.60
C LEU A 218 8.01 -7.05 2.48
N THR A 219 7.58 -6.79 1.24
CA THR A 219 8.47 -6.71 0.06
C THR A 219 8.48 -5.27 -0.43
N VAL A 220 9.60 -4.56 -0.24
CA VAL A 220 9.67 -3.11 -0.45
C VAL A 220 10.72 -2.79 -1.51
N SER A 221 10.33 -2.07 -2.56
CA SER A 221 11.30 -1.45 -3.47
C SER A 221 11.78 -0.15 -2.86
N THR A 222 13.06 -0.09 -2.53
CA THR A 222 13.72 1.09 -2.00
C THR A 222 13.88 2.11 -3.11
N VAL A 223 13.16 3.22 -3.00
CA VAL A 223 13.24 4.31 -3.99
C VAL A 223 14.53 5.05 -3.74
N ARG A 224 15.44 5.01 -4.71
CA ARG A 224 16.68 5.77 -4.76
C ARG A 224 16.88 6.34 -6.15
N TYR A 225 17.34 7.58 -6.23
CA TYR A 225 17.66 8.23 -7.48
C TYR A 225 18.60 9.40 -7.22
N ARG A 226 19.34 9.82 -8.24
CA ARG A 226 20.14 11.05 -8.17
C ARG A 226 19.37 12.17 -8.86
N SER A 227 19.30 13.33 -8.24
CA SER A 227 18.74 14.54 -8.84
C SER A 227 19.61 15.73 -8.47
N ALA A 228 20.06 16.45 -9.50
CA ALA A 228 21.19 17.37 -9.41
C ALA A 228 22.40 16.68 -8.75
N GLU A 229 23.02 17.32 -7.76
CA GLU A 229 24.20 16.78 -7.06
C GLU A 229 23.87 16.00 -5.79
N ARG A 230 22.58 15.73 -5.52
CA ARG A 230 22.13 15.03 -4.31
C ARG A 230 21.59 13.64 -4.63
N ASP A 231 21.98 12.69 -3.80
CA ASP A 231 21.33 11.38 -3.75
C ASP A 231 20.03 11.52 -2.97
N ARG A 232 18.96 10.98 -3.53
CA ARG A 232 17.60 11.13 -3.00
C ARG A 232 16.95 9.77 -2.87
N GLY A 233 15.92 9.72 -2.04
CA GLY A 233 15.13 8.52 -1.90
C GLY A 233 13.76 8.75 -1.29
N GLY A 234 12.91 7.75 -1.44
CA GLY A 234 11.59 7.76 -0.84
C GLY A 234 11.69 7.72 0.68
N VAL A 235 10.94 8.58 1.39
CA VAL A 235 11.02 8.73 2.85
C VAL A 235 10.82 7.39 3.55
N CYS A 236 9.70 6.70 3.30
CA CYS A 236 9.39 5.45 4.00
C CYS A 236 10.29 4.28 3.60
N SER A 237 10.58 4.16 2.31
CA SER A 237 11.35 3.02 1.81
C SER A 237 12.82 3.09 2.26
N THR A 238 13.43 4.28 2.26
CA THR A 238 14.79 4.47 2.79
C THR A 238 14.82 4.45 4.31
N TYR A 239 13.76 4.89 4.97
CA TYR A 239 13.62 4.75 6.42
C TYR A 239 13.74 3.29 6.84
N LEU A 240 12.96 2.40 6.22
CA LEU A 240 13.06 0.96 6.48
C LEU A 240 14.42 0.37 6.07
N ALA A 241 14.94 0.75 4.90
CA ALA A 241 16.16 0.16 4.36
C ALA A 241 17.42 0.51 5.16
N ASP A 242 17.52 1.77 5.62
CA ASP A 242 18.79 2.36 6.07
C ASP A 242 18.76 2.87 7.51
N ARG A 243 17.59 3.28 8.02
CA ARG A 243 17.49 4.08 9.26
C ARG A 243 16.78 3.38 10.40
N VAL A 244 16.30 2.16 10.20
CA VAL A 244 15.88 1.29 11.30
C VAL A 244 17.02 0.32 11.59
N GLU A 245 17.92 0.73 12.46
CA GLU A 245 19.08 -0.06 12.89
C GLU A 245 18.66 -1.25 13.78
N ASP A 246 19.60 -2.16 14.00
CA ASP A 246 19.41 -3.30 14.92
C ASP A 246 19.01 -2.81 16.32
N GLY A 247 17.83 -3.23 16.77
CA GLY A 247 17.25 -2.83 18.06
C GLY A 247 16.31 -1.63 18.00
N GLN A 248 16.22 -0.92 16.86
CA GLN A 248 15.21 0.11 16.65
C GLN A 248 13.86 -0.46 16.20
N GLN A 249 12.80 0.34 16.38
CA GLN A 249 11.42 -0.07 16.12
C GLN A 249 10.74 0.85 15.10
N ALA A 250 10.05 0.25 14.14
CA ALA A 250 9.21 0.96 13.19
C ALA A 250 7.79 1.14 13.73
N GLY A 251 7.19 2.31 13.52
CA GLY A 251 5.78 2.54 13.82
C GLY A 251 4.92 1.86 12.76
N VAL A 252 4.09 0.89 13.15
CA VAL A 252 3.31 0.08 12.23
C VAL A 252 1.87 -0.13 12.66
N PHE A 253 0.99 -0.43 11.71
CA PHE A 253 -0.40 -0.80 11.98
C PHE A 253 -1.00 -1.60 10.81
N LEU A 254 -2.04 -2.38 11.10
CA LEU A 254 -2.74 -3.13 10.08
C LEU A 254 -3.59 -2.22 9.19
N SER A 255 -3.51 -2.41 7.88
CA SER A 255 -4.41 -1.84 6.88
C SER A 255 -5.21 -2.97 6.22
N ALA A 256 -6.33 -3.35 6.85
CA ALA A 256 -7.12 -4.50 6.42
C ALA A 256 -7.75 -4.28 5.02
N ASN A 257 -7.60 -5.26 4.12
CA ASN A 257 -8.13 -5.25 2.76
C ASN A 257 -9.11 -6.39 2.52
N LYS A 258 -10.37 -6.21 2.94
CA LYS A 258 -11.41 -7.25 2.83
C LYS A 258 -11.77 -7.64 1.38
N SER A 259 -11.35 -6.85 0.40
CA SER A 259 -11.58 -7.10 -1.03
C SER A 259 -10.46 -7.92 -1.68
N PHE A 260 -9.38 -8.24 -0.99
CA PHE A 260 -8.28 -9.03 -1.55
C PHE A 260 -7.99 -10.23 -0.63
N ARG A 261 -8.66 -11.35 -0.92
CA ARG A 261 -8.66 -12.55 -0.08
C ARG A 261 -8.62 -13.81 -0.93
N LEU A 262 -8.02 -14.86 -0.38
CA LEU A 262 -8.07 -16.21 -0.94
C LEU A 262 -9.51 -16.75 -1.00
N PRO A 263 -9.82 -17.57 -2.02
CA PRO A 263 -11.09 -18.28 -2.12
C PRO A 263 -11.07 -19.55 -1.22
N PRO A 264 -12.13 -20.39 -1.25
CA PRO A 264 -12.07 -21.73 -0.66
C PRO A 264 -10.88 -22.56 -1.16
N ASP A 265 -10.45 -23.51 -0.33
CA ASP A 265 -9.16 -24.19 -0.49
C ASP A 265 -9.06 -25.07 -1.76
N ASP A 266 -10.18 -25.48 -2.35
CA ASP A 266 -10.28 -26.27 -3.58
C ASP A 266 -10.32 -25.41 -4.87
N THR A 267 -10.51 -24.10 -4.74
CA THR A 267 -10.74 -23.21 -5.89
C THR A 267 -9.41 -22.78 -6.52
N PRO A 268 -9.18 -22.96 -7.83
CA PRO A 268 -7.93 -22.52 -8.46
C PRO A 268 -7.70 -21.01 -8.35
N ILE A 269 -6.44 -20.56 -8.30
CA ILE A 269 -6.11 -19.13 -8.35
C ILE A 269 -5.06 -18.81 -9.41
N ILE A 270 -5.27 -17.67 -10.08
CA ILE A 270 -4.34 -17.06 -11.02
C ILE A 270 -3.85 -15.76 -10.40
N MET A 271 -2.53 -15.62 -10.26
CA MET A 271 -1.88 -14.51 -9.57
C MET A 271 -0.99 -13.78 -10.56
N ILE A 272 -1.19 -12.47 -10.73
CA ILE A 272 -0.42 -11.64 -11.66
C ILE A 272 0.24 -10.50 -10.87
N GLY A 273 1.54 -10.63 -10.63
CA GLY A 273 2.27 -9.77 -9.70
C GLY A 273 3.71 -9.50 -10.11
N PRO A 274 3.96 -8.62 -11.10
CA PRO A 274 5.31 -8.23 -11.45
C PRO A 274 5.97 -7.33 -10.37
N GLY A 275 7.29 -7.45 -10.24
CA GLY A 275 8.08 -6.72 -9.25
C GLY A 275 7.56 -6.92 -7.82
N THR A 276 7.43 -5.83 -7.06
CA THR A 276 6.88 -5.89 -5.68
C THR A 276 5.41 -6.31 -5.61
N GLY A 277 4.71 -6.38 -6.75
CA GLY A 277 3.37 -6.96 -6.85
C GLY A 277 3.31 -8.44 -6.47
N VAL A 278 4.45 -9.14 -6.40
CA VAL A 278 4.52 -10.54 -5.92
C VAL A 278 4.22 -10.67 -4.42
N ALA A 279 4.27 -9.58 -3.66
CA ALA A 279 4.16 -9.59 -2.20
C ALA A 279 2.94 -10.38 -1.66
N PRO A 280 1.69 -10.03 -1.99
CA PRO A 280 0.54 -10.78 -1.48
C PRO A 280 0.47 -12.22 -2.01
N PHE A 281 1.09 -12.51 -3.16
CA PHE A 281 1.10 -13.86 -3.73
C PHE A 281 2.06 -14.80 -3.02
N ARG A 282 3.18 -14.27 -2.53
CA ARG A 282 4.01 -14.98 -1.55
C ARG A 282 3.19 -15.33 -0.31
N ALA A 283 2.43 -14.37 0.25
CA ALA A 283 1.55 -14.63 1.39
C ALA A 283 0.48 -15.70 1.08
N PHE A 284 -0.14 -15.63 -0.09
CA PHE A 284 -1.15 -16.59 -0.54
C PHE A 284 -0.59 -18.02 -0.66
N LEU A 285 0.57 -18.18 -1.29
CA LEU A 285 1.19 -19.48 -1.47
C LEU A 285 1.53 -20.12 -0.12
N HIS A 286 2.13 -19.37 0.81
CA HIS A 286 2.37 -19.88 2.17
C HIS A 286 1.08 -20.22 2.91
N GLU A 287 0.03 -19.40 2.76
CA GLU A 287 -1.24 -19.63 3.43
C GLU A 287 -1.90 -20.91 2.92
N ARG A 288 -1.95 -21.09 1.59
CA ARG A 288 -2.50 -22.30 0.95
C ARG A 288 -1.70 -23.54 1.32
N HIS A 289 -0.36 -23.43 1.34
CA HIS A 289 0.50 -24.52 1.78
C HIS A 289 0.21 -24.92 3.23
N ALA A 290 0.15 -23.95 4.14
CA ALA A 290 -0.09 -24.20 5.56
C ALA A 290 -1.48 -24.77 5.84
N ARG A 291 -2.49 -24.42 5.03
CA ARG A 291 -3.85 -24.98 5.10
C ARG A 291 -3.98 -26.36 4.44
N GLY A 292 -3.00 -26.80 3.66
CA GLY A 292 -3.12 -28.00 2.83
C GLY A 292 -4.15 -27.85 1.70
N ALA A 293 -4.27 -26.64 1.14
CA ALA A 293 -5.24 -26.34 0.10
C ALA A 293 -4.93 -27.10 -1.19
N ALA A 294 -5.95 -27.73 -1.77
CA ALA A 294 -5.82 -28.60 -2.94
C ALA A 294 -6.01 -27.89 -4.29
N GLY A 295 -6.57 -26.67 -4.28
CA GLY A 295 -6.79 -25.89 -5.49
C GLY A 295 -5.48 -25.45 -6.12
N GLU A 296 -5.46 -25.47 -7.46
CA GLU A 296 -4.26 -25.17 -8.24
C GLU A 296 -3.82 -23.70 -8.08
N ASN A 297 -2.51 -23.45 -8.21
CA ASN A 297 -1.91 -22.13 -8.08
C ASN A 297 -1.08 -21.79 -9.31
N TRP A 298 -1.40 -20.67 -9.96
CA TRP A 298 -0.66 -20.18 -11.10
C TRP A 298 -0.16 -18.76 -10.84
N LEU A 299 1.15 -18.54 -10.94
CA LEU A 299 1.78 -17.22 -10.83
C LEU A 299 2.35 -16.75 -12.17
N PHE A 300 1.97 -15.54 -12.58
CA PHE A 300 2.68 -14.74 -13.56
C PHE A 300 3.54 -13.72 -12.81
N PHE A 301 4.85 -13.91 -12.88
CA PHE A 301 5.84 -12.99 -12.33
C PHE A 301 6.60 -12.31 -13.47
N GLY A 302 6.98 -11.05 -13.27
CA GLY A 302 7.84 -10.37 -14.22
C GLY A 302 8.63 -9.24 -13.59
N ASP A 303 9.80 -8.98 -14.17
CA ASP A 303 10.65 -7.88 -13.76
C ASP A 303 11.61 -7.44 -14.88
N GLN A 304 12.69 -6.73 -14.57
CA GLN A 304 13.67 -6.24 -15.54
C GLN A 304 14.59 -7.36 -16.03
N HIS A 305 15.34 -7.99 -15.12
CA HIS A 305 16.32 -9.02 -15.46
C HIS A 305 16.14 -10.29 -14.64
N ARG A 306 16.25 -11.46 -15.29
CA ARG A 306 16.16 -12.74 -14.58
C ARG A 306 17.23 -12.88 -13.49
N THR A 307 18.45 -12.49 -13.80
CA THR A 307 19.62 -12.74 -12.94
C THR A 307 19.68 -11.86 -11.70
N SER A 308 18.98 -10.72 -11.69
CA SER A 308 19.09 -9.74 -10.60
C SER A 308 17.75 -9.25 -10.06
N ASP A 309 16.63 -9.57 -10.71
CA ASP A 309 15.31 -9.09 -10.30
C ASP A 309 14.28 -10.22 -10.10
N PHE A 310 14.68 -11.49 -10.17
CA PHE A 310 13.79 -12.60 -9.85
C PHE A 310 13.59 -12.74 -8.34
N LEU A 311 12.69 -11.90 -7.81
CA LEU A 311 12.39 -11.84 -6.38
C LEU A 311 11.88 -13.17 -5.86
N TYR A 312 12.49 -13.66 -4.78
CA TYR A 312 12.16 -14.96 -4.16
C TYR A 312 12.37 -16.17 -5.09
N GLU A 313 13.33 -16.11 -6.02
CA GLU A 313 13.61 -17.18 -7.00
C GLU A 313 13.67 -18.58 -6.37
N ASP A 314 14.50 -18.78 -5.33
CA ASP A 314 14.67 -20.09 -4.68
C ASP A 314 13.35 -20.63 -4.13
N GLU A 315 12.55 -19.76 -3.51
CA GLU A 315 11.27 -20.11 -2.88
C GLU A 315 10.20 -20.41 -3.92
N LEU A 316 10.08 -19.60 -4.98
CA LEU A 316 9.12 -19.82 -6.06
C LEU A 316 9.46 -21.08 -6.87
N THR A 317 10.75 -21.33 -7.09
CA THR A 317 11.23 -22.55 -7.76
C THR A 317 10.96 -23.79 -6.91
N GLU A 318 11.11 -23.69 -5.57
CA GLU A 318 10.74 -24.78 -4.67
C GLU A 318 9.23 -25.04 -4.65
N PHE A 319 8.41 -23.98 -4.68
CA PHE A 319 6.95 -24.14 -4.77
C PHE A 319 6.53 -24.82 -6.06
N GLU A 320 7.17 -24.51 -7.19
CA GLU A 320 6.94 -25.21 -8.45
C GLU A 320 7.37 -26.68 -8.36
N ARG A 321 8.59 -26.94 -7.86
CA ARG A 321 9.13 -28.31 -7.71
C ARG A 321 8.31 -29.20 -6.78
N SER A 322 7.77 -28.63 -5.70
CA SER A 322 6.92 -29.34 -4.74
C SER A 322 5.48 -29.53 -5.22
N GLY A 323 5.09 -28.87 -6.32
CA GLY A 323 3.73 -28.91 -6.87
C GLY A 323 2.74 -27.98 -6.17
N LEU A 324 3.18 -27.18 -5.17
CA LEU A 324 2.33 -26.13 -4.58
C LEU A 324 1.96 -25.09 -5.64
N LEU A 325 2.97 -24.64 -6.41
CA LEU A 325 2.77 -23.78 -7.55
C LEU A 325 2.63 -24.66 -8.79
N THR A 326 1.39 -24.84 -9.24
CA THR A 326 1.05 -25.68 -10.40
C THR A 326 1.69 -25.16 -11.68
N ARG A 327 1.85 -23.82 -11.79
CA ARG A 327 2.48 -23.19 -12.94
C ARG A 327 3.11 -21.85 -12.59
N LEU A 328 4.31 -21.59 -13.13
CA LEU A 328 5.01 -20.32 -13.05
C LEU A 328 5.37 -19.80 -14.45
N ASP A 329 4.86 -18.62 -14.81
CA ASP A 329 5.25 -17.92 -16.03
C ASP A 329 6.06 -16.67 -15.71
N LEU A 330 7.20 -16.53 -16.39
CA LEU A 330 8.18 -15.49 -16.12
C LEU A 330 8.33 -14.52 -17.29
N ALA A 331 8.33 -13.22 -17.00
CA ALA A 331 8.51 -12.15 -17.98
C ALA A 331 9.65 -11.20 -17.57
N PHE A 332 10.77 -11.24 -18.30
CA PHE A 332 11.91 -10.34 -18.05
C PHE A 332 12.04 -9.33 -19.18
N SER A 333 11.79 -8.06 -18.88
CA SER A 333 11.64 -7.00 -19.88
C SER A 333 12.95 -6.47 -20.46
N ARG A 334 14.10 -6.88 -19.93
CA ARG A 334 15.41 -6.33 -20.31
C ARG A 334 16.48 -7.39 -20.61
N ASP A 335 16.12 -8.66 -20.65
CA ASP A 335 17.03 -9.75 -21.02
C ASP A 335 17.18 -9.93 -22.54
N GLN A 336 16.33 -9.26 -23.31
CA GLN A 336 16.34 -9.25 -24.77
C GLN A 336 15.93 -7.87 -25.31
N HIS A 337 16.05 -7.70 -26.64
CA HIS A 337 15.69 -6.45 -27.33
C HIS A 337 14.19 -6.13 -27.18
N GLU A 338 13.34 -7.13 -27.39
CA GLU A 338 11.88 -7.00 -27.26
C GLU A 338 11.45 -6.94 -25.79
N LYS A 339 10.51 -6.07 -25.47
CA LYS A 339 9.98 -5.95 -24.10
C LYS A 339 8.97 -7.05 -23.83
N ILE A 340 9.33 -8.02 -23.00
CA ILE A 340 8.42 -9.07 -22.53
C ILE A 340 7.88 -8.69 -21.16
N TYR A 341 6.56 -8.58 -21.04
CA TYR A 341 5.83 -8.30 -19.80
C TYR A 341 4.84 -9.41 -19.48
N VAL A 342 4.25 -9.39 -18.29
CA VAL A 342 3.33 -10.44 -17.82
C VAL A 342 2.11 -10.60 -18.73
N GLN A 343 1.58 -9.51 -19.30
CA GLN A 343 0.45 -9.59 -20.21
C GLN A 343 0.77 -10.34 -21.51
N HIS A 344 2.03 -10.32 -21.98
CA HIS A 344 2.44 -11.12 -23.14
C HIS A 344 2.42 -12.61 -22.78
N ARG A 345 2.91 -12.98 -21.59
CA ARG A 345 2.84 -14.36 -21.09
C ARG A 345 1.41 -14.84 -20.86
N MET A 346 0.52 -13.94 -20.42
CA MET A 346 -0.90 -14.24 -20.30
C MET A 346 -1.49 -14.61 -21.66
N CYS A 347 -1.25 -13.82 -22.71
CA CYS A 347 -1.76 -14.10 -24.05
C CYS A 347 -1.17 -15.40 -24.63
N GLU A 348 0.15 -15.64 -24.46
CA GLU A 348 0.78 -16.91 -24.86
C GLU A 348 0.12 -18.13 -24.18
N ALA A 349 -0.31 -17.97 -22.93
CA ALA A 349 -0.98 -19.00 -22.16
C ALA A 349 -2.52 -18.93 -22.24
N GLY A 350 -3.06 -18.10 -23.14
CA GLY A 350 -4.46 -17.65 -23.11
C GLY A 350 -5.47 -18.79 -23.04
N LYS A 351 -5.28 -19.85 -23.83
CA LYS A 351 -6.18 -21.02 -23.83
C LYS A 351 -6.27 -21.69 -22.46
N GLN A 352 -5.14 -21.86 -21.77
CA GLN A 352 -5.14 -22.46 -20.43
C GLN A 352 -5.68 -21.49 -19.39
N LEU A 353 -5.33 -20.20 -19.48
CA LEU A 353 -5.83 -19.16 -18.59
C LEU A 353 -7.37 -19.10 -18.65
N TYR A 354 -7.93 -19.05 -19.87
CA TYR A 354 -9.38 -19.10 -20.07
C TYR A 354 -9.99 -20.38 -19.51
N GLY A 355 -9.36 -21.54 -19.72
CA GLY A 355 -9.81 -22.81 -19.14
C GLY A 355 -9.89 -22.79 -17.61
N TRP A 356 -8.92 -22.16 -16.93
CA TRP A 356 -8.95 -21.97 -15.48
C TRP A 356 -10.07 -21.02 -15.05
N LEU A 357 -10.33 -19.95 -15.80
CA LEU A 357 -11.47 -19.06 -15.55
C LEU A 357 -12.80 -19.82 -15.66
N GLU A 358 -12.96 -20.67 -16.67
CA GLU A 358 -14.16 -21.52 -16.79
C GLU A 358 -14.27 -22.56 -15.67
N ALA A 359 -13.13 -23.03 -15.13
CA ALA A 359 -13.08 -23.93 -13.98
C ALA A 359 -13.35 -23.23 -12.63
N GLY A 360 -13.72 -21.95 -12.63
CA GLY A 360 -14.07 -21.23 -11.40
C GLY A 360 -12.91 -20.49 -10.75
N ALA A 361 -11.74 -20.37 -11.40
CA ALA A 361 -10.57 -19.73 -10.82
C ALA A 361 -10.82 -18.28 -10.37
N HIS A 362 -10.13 -17.86 -9.32
CA HIS A 362 -10.04 -16.46 -8.92
C HIS A 362 -8.75 -15.85 -9.50
N LEU A 363 -8.89 -14.72 -10.20
CA LEU A 363 -7.82 -13.96 -10.80
C LEU A 363 -7.46 -12.74 -9.94
N TYR A 364 -6.18 -12.60 -9.61
CA TYR A 364 -5.65 -11.54 -8.77
C TYR A 364 -4.58 -10.74 -9.49
N VAL A 365 -4.64 -9.42 -9.37
CA VAL A 365 -3.62 -8.51 -9.93
C VAL A 365 -3.07 -7.60 -8.84
N CYS A 366 -1.75 -7.53 -8.69
CA CYS A 366 -1.10 -6.64 -7.74
C CYS A 366 0.13 -5.96 -8.36
N GLY A 367 0.33 -4.67 -8.07
CA GLY A 367 1.46 -3.88 -8.56
C GLY A 367 1.05 -2.51 -9.11
N ASP A 368 1.80 -2.01 -10.10
CA ASP A 368 1.60 -0.67 -10.69
C ASP A 368 0.20 -0.48 -11.29
N ALA A 369 -0.54 0.51 -10.78
CA ALA A 369 -1.87 0.86 -11.27
C ALA A 369 -1.86 1.57 -12.63
N THR A 370 -0.76 2.24 -12.99
CA THR A 370 -0.76 3.19 -14.10
C THR A 370 -0.59 2.54 -15.47
N ARG A 371 0.31 1.55 -15.59
CA ARG A 371 0.63 0.88 -16.86
C ARG A 371 0.32 -0.60 -16.78
N MET A 372 0.77 -1.28 -15.72
CA MET A 372 0.67 -2.73 -15.61
C MET A 372 -0.79 -3.19 -15.49
N ALA A 373 -1.56 -2.61 -14.58
CA ALA A 373 -2.95 -3.00 -14.36
C ALA A 373 -3.82 -2.84 -15.62
N LYS A 374 -3.56 -1.79 -16.41
CA LYS A 374 -4.25 -1.56 -17.69
C LYS A 374 -3.89 -2.62 -18.73
N GLY A 375 -2.60 -2.89 -18.94
CA GLY A 375 -2.17 -3.90 -19.92
C GLY A 375 -2.62 -5.33 -19.57
N VAL A 376 -2.72 -5.65 -18.29
CA VAL A 376 -3.28 -6.93 -17.81
C VAL A 376 -4.79 -7.02 -18.05
N ASP A 377 -5.53 -5.93 -17.80
CA ASP A 377 -6.97 -5.88 -18.05
C ASP A 377 -7.26 -6.02 -19.56
N GLU A 378 -6.51 -5.33 -20.42
CA GLU A 378 -6.60 -5.44 -21.88
C GLU A 378 -6.34 -6.88 -22.36
N ALA A 379 -5.23 -7.50 -21.92
CA ALA A 379 -4.90 -8.88 -22.28
C ALA A 379 -5.96 -9.89 -21.79
N LEU A 380 -6.59 -9.65 -20.64
CA LEU A 380 -7.67 -10.50 -20.15
C LEU A 380 -8.89 -10.46 -21.10
N HIS A 381 -9.26 -9.28 -21.60
CA HIS A 381 -10.36 -9.15 -22.57
C HIS A 381 -10.02 -9.87 -23.89
N GLU A 382 -8.79 -9.73 -24.39
CA GLU A 382 -8.31 -10.42 -25.58
C GLU A 382 -8.40 -11.94 -25.43
N ILE A 383 -7.91 -12.48 -24.31
CA ILE A 383 -7.94 -13.91 -24.00
C ILE A 383 -9.37 -14.45 -23.96
N VAL A 384 -10.29 -13.72 -23.32
CA VAL A 384 -11.70 -14.11 -23.21
C VAL A 384 -12.39 -14.05 -24.58
N ALA A 385 -12.10 -13.04 -25.39
CA ALA A 385 -12.63 -12.92 -26.74
C ALA A 385 -12.15 -14.08 -27.64
N GLU A 386 -10.85 -14.30 -27.69
CA GLU A 386 -10.22 -15.30 -28.56
C GLU A 386 -10.58 -16.73 -28.15
N HIS A 387 -10.36 -17.09 -26.88
CA HIS A 387 -10.49 -18.47 -26.43
C HIS A 387 -11.90 -18.83 -25.95
N GLY A 388 -12.73 -17.83 -25.62
CA GLY A 388 -14.16 -18.00 -25.36
C GLY A 388 -15.02 -17.94 -26.63
N GLY A 389 -14.46 -17.55 -27.78
CA GLY A 389 -15.23 -17.34 -29.01
C GLY A 389 -16.27 -16.23 -28.87
N ARG A 390 -15.95 -15.18 -28.12
CA ARG A 390 -16.86 -14.08 -27.76
C ARG A 390 -16.57 -12.85 -28.60
N SER A 391 -17.61 -12.05 -28.88
CA SER A 391 -17.41 -10.70 -29.41
C SER A 391 -16.71 -9.81 -28.36
N PRO A 392 -16.12 -8.66 -28.77
CA PRO A 392 -15.52 -7.72 -27.82
C PRO A 392 -16.47 -7.31 -26.68
N ASP A 393 -17.71 -6.91 -27.01
CA ASP A 393 -18.72 -6.54 -26.01
C ASP A 393 -19.04 -7.69 -25.04
N ALA A 394 -19.14 -8.93 -25.54
CA ALA A 394 -19.42 -10.10 -24.71
C ALA A 394 -18.21 -10.52 -23.86
N ALA A 395 -16.99 -10.16 -24.26
CA ALA A 395 -15.78 -10.34 -23.45
C ALA A 395 -15.72 -9.30 -22.33
N GLU A 396 -16.10 -8.05 -22.61
CA GLU A 396 -16.24 -7.00 -21.59
C GLU A 396 -17.28 -7.37 -20.54
N ASP A 397 -18.46 -7.82 -20.95
CA ASP A 397 -19.50 -8.30 -20.03
C ASP A 397 -18.99 -9.45 -19.15
N TYR A 398 -18.28 -10.42 -19.74
CA TYR A 398 -17.69 -11.53 -18.99
C TYR A 398 -16.67 -11.07 -17.94
N VAL A 399 -15.77 -10.13 -18.27
CA VAL A 399 -14.79 -9.59 -17.33
C VAL A 399 -15.50 -8.77 -16.23
N ASN A 400 -16.56 -8.04 -16.57
CA ASN A 400 -17.39 -7.33 -15.60
C ASN A 400 -18.10 -8.29 -14.64
N ASP A 401 -18.60 -9.44 -15.13
CA ASP A 401 -19.18 -10.48 -14.30
C ASP A 401 -18.14 -11.10 -13.34
N LEU A 402 -16.89 -11.29 -13.77
CA LEU A 402 -15.81 -11.71 -12.88
C LEU A 402 -15.56 -10.70 -11.75
N LYS A 403 -15.60 -9.40 -12.06
CA LYS A 403 -15.46 -8.33 -11.06
C LYS A 403 -16.64 -8.34 -10.07
N GLN A 404 -17.88 -8.43 -10.58
CA GLN A 404 -19.09 -8.43 -9.76
C GLN A 404 -19.20 -9.67 -8.86
N SER A 405 -18.80 -10.84 -9.38
CA SER A 405 -18.75 -12.11 -8.63
C SER A 405 -17.55 -12.22 -7.69
N LYS A 406 -16.70 -11.18 -7.57
CA LYS A 406 -15.48 -11.16 -6.75
C LYS A 406 -14.50 -12.28 -7.10
N ARG A 407 -14.43 -12.63 -8.38
CA ARG A 407 -13.46 -13.56 -8.97
C ARG A 407 -12.33 -12.88 -9.69
N TYR A 408 -12.45 -11.59 -10.01
CA TYR A 408 -11.34 -10.74 -10.45
C TYR A 408 -11.09 -9.63 -9.43
N LEU A 409 -9.95 -9.71 -8.74
CA LEU A 409 -9.60 -8.85 -7.61
C LEU A 409 -8.27 -8.13 -7.88
N ARG A 410 -8.17 -6.86 -7.46
CA ARG A 410 -6.99 -6.01 -7.73
C ARG A 410 -6.54 -5.29 -6.46
N ASP A 411 -5.24 -5.31 -6.22
CA ASP A 411 -4.55 -4.50 -5.20
C ASP A 411 -3.42 -3.72 -5.90
N VAL A 412 -3.80 -2.61 -6.54
CA VAL A 412 -2.92 -1.81 -7.41
C VAL A 412 -2.71 -0.42 -6.83
N TYR A 413 -1.49 0.10 -6.96
CA TYR A 413 -1.04 1.36 -6.34
C TYR A 413 -0.22 2.24 -7.27
#